data_AF-A0A1B1E1P5-F1
#
_entry.id   AF-A0A1B1E1P5-F1
#
_cell.length_a   1.000
_cell.length_b   1.000
_cell.length_c   1.000
_cell.angle_alpha   90.00
_cell.angle_beta   90.00
_cell.angle_gamma   90.00
#
_symmetry.space_group_name_H-M   'P 1'
#
loop_
_entity.id
_entity.type
_entity.pdbx_description
1 polymer ?
#
loop_
_entity_poly.entity_id
_entity_poly.type
_entity_poly.pdbx_seq_one_letter_code
_entity_poly.pdbx_strand_id
1 'polypeptide(L)'
;MEIEKGPPLDGKPWDFFYYWLVNEIRTLKDQDFMDIMRKIYDKLQGEKRKQKFNDMYDNIGEDVFDNSMQLFNYDYNVSAIAKLPKCSSYLSDGNYIKYHSKAQKAYIWLCEKCVENNSDDKYCMEFKKSNGNCETKQNLPQLECKGVQAPETLTMEEEDDSDELPSKERYDNFDRGAGSTTGGGIWNKETEIRAHLENELNKYDRIKKHAGNITKAWCYVTNGANEEGDYAGEVRRKEVSGPVYDLFYFWLGDKVWNNLGRDNTFSEVTDKIYRALKEKLLSEYRCGTIYTDITQEYFKQMKILSNYQMDESTITEEPKGEGELCSARYEDYLQKVQYAYEIIQKECVAHKKSQVV
;
A
#
# COMPACT_ATOMS: atom_id res chain seq x y z
N MET A 1 51.88 7.77 8.50
CA MET A 1 50.54 7.48 9.03
C MET A 1 49.83 6.69 7.93
N GLU A 2 49.90 5.36 8.03
CA GLU A 2 49.24 4.48 7.07
C GLU A 2 47.74 4.59 7.29
N ILE A 3 47.03 5.05 6.26
CA ILE A 3 45.57 5.09 6.25
C ILE A 3 45.13 3.64 6.06
N GLU A 4 44.62 3.02 7.13
CA GLU A 4 43.97 1.73 7.04
C GLU A 4 42.86 1.82 5.98
N LYS A 5 43.00 1.04 4.92
CA LYS A 5 41.97 0.93 3.89
C LYS A 5 40.81 0.15 4.49
N GLY A 6 39.78 0.87 4.91
CA GLY A 6 38.45 0.28 5.12
C GLY A 6 37.95 -0.42 3.86
N PRO A 7 36.95 -1.31 3.99
CA PRO A 7 36.42 -2.07 2.87
C PRO A 7 35.97 -1.14 1.72
N PRO A 8 36.02 -1.59 0.45
CA PRO A 8 35.69 -0.74 -0.69
C PRO A 8 34.25 -0.25 -0.56
N LEU A 9 34.08 1.07 -0.44
CA LEU A 9 32.80 1.71 -0.64
C LEU A 9 32.47 1.61 -2.12
N ASP A 10 31.59 0.68 -2.49
CA ASP A 10 31.12 0.45 -3.86
C ASP A 10 30.52 1.76 -4.45
N GLY A 11 31.36 2.57 -5.10
CA GLY A 11 30.96 3.64 -6.01
C GLY A 11 30.39 4.94 -5.43
N LYS A 12 30.06 5.04 -4.13
CA LYS A 12 29.37 6.21 -3.55
C LYS A 12 30.03 6.95 -2.35
N PRO A 13 31.38 7.00 -2.15
CA PRO A 13 31.96 7.75 -1.02
C PRO A 13 31.53 9.23 -0.93
N TRP A 14 31.26 9.84 -2.08
CA TRP A 14 30.91 11.25 -2.18
C TRP A 14 29.49 11.56 -1.74
N ASP A 15 28.52 10.69 -2.04
CA ASP A 15 27.15 10.83 -1.55
C ASP A 15 27.09 10.73 -0.02
N PHE A 16 27.82 9.78 0.57
CA PHE A 16 27.96 9.68 2.03
C PHE A 16 28.57 10.93 2.65
N PHE A 17 29.66 11.42 2.05
CA PHE A 17 30.31 12.64 2.50
C PHE A 17 29.37 13.85 2.39
N TYR A 18 28.60 13.96 1.31
CA TYR A 18 27.59 15.00 1.12
C TYR A 18 26.54 14.97 2.24
N TYR A 19 25.86 13.84 2.45
CA TYR A 19 24.79 13.73 3.45
C TYR A 19 25.32 13.92 4.88
N TRP A 20 26.50 13.41 5.18
CA TRP A 20 27.16 13.64 6.46
C TRP A 20 27.48 15.11 6.68
N LEU A 21 28.13 15.77 5.71
CA LEU A 21 28.55 17.16 5.82
C LEU A 21 27.36 18.10 6.02
N VAL A 22 26.26 17.90 5.28
CA VAL A 22 25.04 18.70 5.45
C VAL A 22 24.46 18.51 6.85
N ASN A 23 24.42 17.28 7.37
CA ASN A 23 23.94 17.05 8.74
C ASN A 23 24.79 17.76 9.78
N GLU A 24 26.12 17.75 9.65
CA GLU A 24 27.01 18.51 10.54
C GLU A 24 26.73 20.02 10.48
N ILE A 25 26.55 20.56 9.27
CA ILE A 25 26.30 22.00 9.07
C ILE A 25 24.92 22.41 9.62
N ARG A 26 23.89 21.58 9.46
CA ARG A 26 22.54 21.86 10.00
C ARG A 26 22.51 21.99 11.53
N THR A 27 23.52 21.49 12.24
CA THR A 27 23.65 21.71 13.69
C THR A 27 24.03 23.15 14.06
N LEU A 28 24.51 23.95 13.10
CA LEU A 28 24.92 25.34 13.28
C LEU A 28 23.71 26.27 13.08
N LYS A 29 22.92 26.46 14.15
CA LYS A 29 21.55 27.04 14.17
C LYS A 29 21.33 28.46 13.59
N ASP A 30 22.37 29.16 13.13
CA ASP A 30 22.28 30.59 12.79
C ASP A 30 22.74 30.95 11.37
N GLN A 31 22.95 29.98 10.48
CA GLN A 31 23.41 30.23 9.12
C GLN A 31 22.64 29.44 8.07
N ASP A 32 22.43 30.05 6.91
CA ASP A 32 21.89 29.36 5.74
C ASP A 32 22.87 28.25 5.34
N PHE A 33 22.46 26.99 5.56
CA PHE A 33 23.32 25.84 5.30
C PHE A 33 23.69 25.75 3.81
N MET A 34 22.86 26.26 2.88
CA MET A 34 23.17 26.30 1.45
C MET A 34 24.38 27.22 1.20
N ASP A 35 24.44 28.37 1.88
CA ASP A 35 25.57 29.29 1.79
C ASP A 35 26.87 28.71 2.34
N ILE A 36 26.78 27.97 3.45
CA ILE A 36 27.94 27.27 4.03
C ILE A 36 28.42 26.16 3.09
N MET A 37 27.50 25.31 2.62
CA MET A 37 27.79 24.20 1.71
C MET A 37 28.50 24.70 0.46
N ARG A 38 27.98 25.76 -0.17
CA ARG A 38 28.60 26.40 -1.34
C ARG A 38 30.02 26.90 -1.06
N LYS A 39 30.25 27.59 0.06
CA LYS A 39 31.59 28.07 0.44
C LYS A 39 32.58 26.94 0.71
N ILE A 40 32.15 25.88 1.39
CA ILE A 40 32.99 24.69 1.64
C ILE A 40 33.37 24.05 0.31
N TYR A 41 32.40 23.91 -0.58
CA TYR A 41 32.60 23.31 -1.88
C TYR A 41 33.48 24.14 -2.82
N ASP A 42 33.34 25.46 -2.85
CA ASP A 42 34.24 26.36 -3.58
C ASP A 42 35.70 26.19 -3.11
N LYS A 43 35.91 25.99 -1.80
CA LYS A 43 37.24 25.74 -1.22
C LYS A 43 37.77 24.36 -1.57
N LEU A 44 36.94 23.32 -1.49
CA LEU A 44 37.31 21.95 -1.84
C LEU A 44 37.65 21.81 -3.34
N GLN A 45 36.99 22.56 -4.21
CA GLN A 45 37.31 22.60 -5.65
C GLN A 45 38.60 23.38 -5.96
N GLY A 46 38.90 24.44 -5.20
CA GLY A 46 40.08 25.28 -5.39
C GLY A 46 41.42 24.56 -5.14
N GLU A 47 41.41 23.47 -4.37
CA GLU A 47 42.59 22.66 -4.08
C GLU A 47 42.86 21.59 -5.15
N LYS A 48 43.40 22.01 -6.31
CA LYS A 48 44.11 21.21 -7.35
C LYS A 48 44.04 19.66 -7.28
N ARG A 49 42.87 19.05 -7.24
CA ARG A 49 42.69 17.61 -7.46
C ARG A 49 41.86 17.41 -8.72
N LYS A 50 42.35 16.53 -9.59
CA LYS A 50 41.76 16.19 -10.91
C LYS A 50 40.39 15.49 -10.82
N GLN A 51 39.80 15.37 -9.63
CA GLN A 51 38.48 14.80 -9.45
C GLN A 51 37.46 15.93 -9.43
N LYS A 52 36.61 15.98 -10.46
CA LYS A 52 35.45 16.86 -10.44
C LYS A 52 34.48 16.34 -9.38
N PHE A 53 34.12 17.21 -8.43
CA PHE A 53 32.97 17.01 -7.56
C PHE A 53 31.71 17.19 -8.45
N ASN A 54 31.17 16.10 -8.97
CA ASN A 54 30.09 16.18 -9.97
C ASN A 54 28.72 16.46 -9.35
N ASP A 55 28.49 16.07 -8.09
CA ASP A 55 27.13 15.96 -7.52
C ASP A 55 26.92 16.94 -6.35
N MET A 56 27.30 18.21 -6.54
CA MET A 56 27.05 19.26 -5.55
C MET A 56 25.61 19.75 -5.65
N TYR A 57 24.71 19.17 -4.86
CA TYR A 57 23.36 19.71 -4.65
C TYR A 57 23.41 20.94 -3.70
N ASP A 58 24.12 21.97 -4.15
CA ASP A 58 24.37 23.22 -3.41
C ASP A 58 23.13 24.14 -3.29
N ASN A 59 22.06 23.83 -4.02
CA ASN A 59 20.78 24.53 -3.98
C ASN A 59 19.64 23.65 -3.44
N ILE A 60 19.94 22.58 -2.71
CA ILE A 60 18.90 21.67 -2.20
C ILE A 60 18.09 22.36 -1.10
N GLY A 61 16.76 22.28 -1.19
CA GLY A 61 15.89 22.64 -0.07
C GLY A 61 15.95 21.61 1.06
N GLU A 62 15.63 22.02 2.29
CA GLU A 62 15.70 21.17 3.49
C GLU A 62 14.82 19.91 3.37
N ASP A 63 13.57 20.06 2.93
CA ASP A 63 12.68 18.91 2.75
C ASP A 63 13.18 17.95 1.65
N VAL A 64 13.78 18.50 0.57
CA VAL A 64 14.36 17.70 -0.51
C VAL A 64 15.60 16.95 -0.01
N PHE A 65 16.41 17.58 0.83
CA PHE A 65 17.53 16.94 1.49
C PHE A 65 17.07 15.76 2.36
N ASP A 66 16.11 15.96 3.26
CA ASP A 66 15.67 14.92 4.18
C ASP A 66 15.08 13.70 3.47
N ASN A 67 14.27 13.93 2.44
CA ASN A 67 13.70 12.83 1.66
C ASN A 67 14.75 12.16 0.76
N SER A 68 15.65 12.93 0.15
CA SER A 68 16.72 12.36 -0.67
C SER A 68 17.69 11.49 0.14
N MET A 69 18.01 11.91 1.37
CA MET A 69 18.86 11.16 2.29
C MET A 69 18.23 9.83 2.68
N GLN A 70 16.92 9.82 2.97
CA GLN A 70 16.20 8.58 3.28
C GLN A 70 16.25 7.59 2.11
N LEU A 71 16.00 8.07 0.90
CA LEU A 71 16.03 7.25 -0.30
C LEU A 71 17.45 6.73 -0.61
N PHE A 72 18.45 7.60 -0.54
CA PHE A 72 19.86 7.23 -0.73
C PHE A 72 20.30 6.13 0.24
N ASN A 73 19.99 6.32 1.53
CA ASN A 73 20.34 5.33 2.55
C ASN A 73 19.66 3.99 2.23
N TYR A 74 18.38 4.00 1.85
CA TYR A 74 17.65 2.78 1.54
C TYR A 74 18.26 2.04 0.36
N ASP A 75 18.48 2.72 -0.76
CA ASP A 75 19.06 2.13 -1.97
C ASP A 75 20.42 1.50 -1.67
N TYR A 76 21.25 2.19 -0.89
CA TYR A 76 22.55 1.67 -0.48
C TYR A 76 22.43 0.46 0.44
N ASN A 77 21.63 0.57 1.50
CA ASN A 77 21.51 -0.46 2.53
C ASN A 77 20.87 -1.74 1.96
N VAL A 78 19.82 -1.63 1.14
CA VAL A 78 19.23 -2.78 0.45
C VAL A 78 20.23 -3.45 -0.47
N SER A 79 20.99 -2.66 -1.24
CA SER A 79 22.05 -3.20 -2.11
C SER A 79 23.17 -3.90 -1.32
N ALA A 80 23.47 -3.42 -0.10
CA ALA A 80 24.45 -4.03 0.79
C ALA A 80 23.92 -5.31 1.44
N ILE A 81 22.69 -5.28 1.97
CA ILE A 81 22.01 -6.42 2.60
C ILE A 81 21.81 -7.55 1.59
N ALA A 82 21.44 -7.24 0.35
CA ALA A 82 21.27 -8.21 -0.73
C ALA A 82 22.51 -9.09 -0.98
N LYS A 83 23.70 -8.61 -0.61
CA LYS A 83 24.98 -9.32 -0.74
C LYS A 83 25.33 -10.17 0.48
N LEU A 84 24.59 -10.08 1.58
CA LEU A 84 24.88 -10.80 2.82
C LEU A 84 24.42 -12.27 2.76
N PRO A 85 25.19 -13.22 3.33
CA PRO A 85 24.81 -14.64 3.37
C PRO A 85 23.50 -14.95 4.09
N LYS A 86 23.02 -14.04 4.96
CA LYS A 86 21.75 -14.15 5.70
C LYS A 86 20.78 -13.02 5.33
N CYS A 87 20.79 -12.56 4.08
CA CYS A 87 19.89 -11.50 3.60
C CYS A 87 18.41 -11.78 3.95
N SER A 88 17.96 -13.04 3.86
CA SER A 88 16.58 -13.42 4.14
C SER A 88 16.13 -13.17 5.59
N SER A 89 17.05 -13.16 6.57
CA SER A 89 16.67 -12.86 7.96
C SER A 89 16.26 -11.41 8.17
N TYR A 90 16.61 -10.52 7.23
CA TYR A 90 16.21 -9.12 7.26
C TYR A 90 14.83 -8.88 6.65
N LEU A 91 14.29 -9.81 5.84
CA LEU A 91 12.96 -9.66 5.25
C LEU A 91 11.84 -9.81 6.29
N SER A 92 12.10 -10.58 7.35
CA SER A 92 11.17 -10.86 8.46
C SER A 92 11.38 -9.92 9.65
N ASP A 93 12.31 -8.97 9.56
CA ASP A 93 12.61 -8.01 10.62
C ASP A 93 11.69 -6.79 10.46
N GLY A 94 10.85 -6.50 11.47
CA GLY A 94 9.99 -5.31 11.48
C GLY A 94 10.77 -4.00 11.26
N ASN A 95 12.07 -3.97 11.59
CA ASN A 95 12.92 -2.83 11.27
C ASN A 95 13.09 -2.61 9.76
N TYR A 96 13.19 -3.66 8.96
CA TYR A 96 13.29 -3.55 7.51
C TYR A 96 11.97 -3.05 6.91
N ILE A 97 10.83 -3.50 7.41
CA ILE A 97 9.50 -3.03 6.96
C ILE A 97 9.35 -1.53 7.24
N LYS A 98 9.69 -1.09 8.46
CA LYS A 98 9.72 0.33 8.85
C LYS A 98 10.67 1.15 7.98
N TYR A 99 11.83 0.58 7.68
CA TYR A 99 12.86 1.20 6.86
C TYR A 99 12.41 1.36 5.40
N HIS A 100 11.81 0.32 4.82
CA HIS A 100 11.18 0.35 3.51
C HIS A 100 10.05 1.37 3.45
N SER A 101 9.13 1.36 4.43
CA SER A 101 8.00 2.29 4.49
C SER A 101 8.45 3.75 4.49
N LYS A 102 9.48 4.08 5.28
CA LYS A 102 10.08 5.43 5.30
C LYS A 102 10.67 5.83 3.94
N ALA A 103 11.42 4.93 3.31
CA ALA A 103 12.01 5.17 1.99
C ALA A 103 10.93 5.31 0.90
N GLN A 104 9.87 4.52 0.98
CA GLN A 104 8.71 4.61 0.09
C GLN A 104 8.00 5.96 0.20
N LYS A 105 7.76 6.44 1.43
CA LYS A 105 7.20 7.78 1.67
C LYS A 105 8.10 8.86 1.06
N ALA A 106 9.41 8.76 1.27
CA ALA A 106 10.37 9.71 0.74
C ALA A 106 10.41 9.71 -0.80
N TYR A 107 10.34 8.53 -1.42
CA TYR A 107 10.29 8.39 -2.88
C TYR A 107 9.03 9.03 -3.47
N ILE A 108 7.85 8.74 -2.91
CA ILE A 108 6.57 9.35 -3.36
C ILE A 108 6.61 10.87 -3.22
N TRP A 109 7.10 11.36 -2.08
CA TRP A 109 7.24 12.80 -1.85
C TRP A 109 8.20 13.45 -2.87
N LEU A 110 9.33 12.81 -3.17
CA LEU A 110 10.27 13.30 -4.19
C LEU A 110 9.68 13.23 -5.60
N CYS A 111 8.84 12.24 -5.90
CA CYS A 111 8.10 12.19 -7.15
C CYS A 111 7.18 13.40 -7.33
N GLU A 112 6.32 13.68 -6.35
CA GLU A 112 5.44 14.85 -6.36
C GLU A 112 6.26 16.17 -6.39
N LYS A 113 7.27 16.30 -5.53
CA LYS A 113 8.04 17.54 -5.42
C LYS A 113 8.95 17.79 -6.61
N CYS A 114 9.71 16.79 -7.02
CA CYS A 114 10.68 16.94 -8.09
C CYS A 114 9.97 16.88 -9.44
N VAL A 115 9.23 15.80 -9.75
CA VAL A 115 8.69 15.55 -11.09
C VAL A 115 7.46 16.40 -11.37
N GLU A 116 6.42 16.32 -10.54
CA GLU A 116 5.12 16.96 -10.81
C GLU A 116 5.19 18.47 -10.61
N ASN A 117 5.78 18.93 -9.50
CA ASN A 117 5.95 20.36 -9.22
C ASN A 117 7.14 21.00 -9.95
N ASN A 118 7.84 20.21 -10.79
CA ASN A 118 8.95 20.62 -11.63
C ASN A 118 10.02 21.46 -10.88
N SER A 119 10.47 21.02 -9.70
CA SER A 119 11.52 21.75 -8.96
C SER A 119 12.84 21.85 -9.75
N ASP A 120 13.50 23.00 -9.64
CA ASP A 120 14.81 23.31 -10.23
C ASP A 120 15.99 22.96 -9.29
N ASP A 121 15.72 22.35 -8.15
CA ASP A 121 16.77 21.82 -7.25
C ASP A 121 17.66 20.85 -8.04
N LYS A 122 18.98 20.96 -7.88
CA LYS A 122 19.92 20.09 -8.61
C LYS A 122 19.67 18.62 -8.36
N TYR A 123 19.33 18.26 -7.12
CA TYR A 123 18.91 16.91 -6.78
C TYR A 123 17.67 16.49 -7.57
N CYS A 124 16.63 17.34 -7.61
CA CYS A 124 15.41 17.05 -8.35
C CYS A 124 15.66 16.89 -9.85
N MET A 125 16.58 17.65 -10.45
CA MET A 125 16.97 17.46 -11.85
C MET A 125 17.60 16.09 -12.11
N GLU A 126 18.40 15.58 -11.17
CA GLU A 126 19.00 14.24 -11.29
C GLU A 126 18.00 13.13 -10.98
N PHE A 127 17.19 13.32 -9.94
CA PHE A 127 16.10 12.43 -9.60
C PHE A 127 15.15 12.24 -10.78
N LYS A 128 14.75 13.32 -11.47
CA LYS A 128 13.96 13.26 -12.71
C LYS A 128 14.62 12.44 -13.82
N LYS A 129 15.95 12.52 -14.00
CA LYS A 129 16.64 11.73 -15.03
C LYS A 129 16.57 10.23 -14.74
N SER A 130 16.71 9.85 -13.47
CA SER A 130 16.73 8.46 -13.04
C SER A 130 15.33 7.86 -12.81
N ASN A 131 14.37 8.70 -12.41
CA ASN A 131 13.04 8.32 -11.93
C ASN A 131 11.90 9.09 -12.60
N GLY A 132 12.13 9.70 -13.76
CA GLY A 132 11.16 10.57 -14.45
C GLY A 132 9.85 9.92 -14.91
N ASN A 133 9.65 8.63 -14.62
CA ASN A 133 8.39 7.93 -14.80
C ASN A 133 7.85 7.45 -13.45
N CYS A 134 7.60 8.41 -12.54
CA CYS A 134 7.01 8.16 -11.23
C CYS A 134 5.64 7.46 -11.31
N GLU A 135 4.89 7.69 -12.40
CA GLU A 135 3.58 7.07 -12.63
C GLU A 135 3.64 5.53 -12.73
N THR A 136 4.72 4.97 -13.28
CA THR A 136 4.89 3.50 -13.42
C THR A 136 5.64 2.85 -12.27
N LYS A 137 6.36 3.62 -11.46
CA LYS A 137 7.19 3.16 -10.34
C LYS A 137 6.58 3.57 -8.99
N GLN A 138 5.30 3.30 -8.78
CA GLN A 138 4.63 3.65 -7.51
C GLN A 138 5.23 2.90 -6.30
N ASN A 139 5.95 1.81 -6.53
CA ASN A 139 6.64 1.05 -5.49
C ASN A 139 8.15 1.08 -5.68
N LEU A 140 8.85 1.40 -4.60
CA LEU A 140 10.29 1.30 -4.48
C LEU A 140 10.68 -0.19 -4.55
N PRO A 141 11.78 -0.55 -5.24
CA PRO A 141 12.23 -1.94 -5.30
C PRO A 141 12.43 -2.52 -3.90
N GLN A 142 11.86 -3.70 -3.67
CA GLN A 142 12.07 -4.45 -2.44
C GLN A 142 13.43 -5.18 -2.47
N LEU A 143 13.94 -5.51 -1.29
CA LEU A 143 15.15 -6.30 -1.10
C LEU A 143 15.01 -7.69 -1.75
N GLU A 144 15.83 -7.94 -2.78
CA GLU A 144 15.95 -9.25 -3.43
C GLU A 144 17.22 -9.97 -2.96
N CYS A 145 17.06 -11.10 -2.26
CA CYS A 145 18.17 -11.92 -1.80
C CYS A 145 18.53 -13.01 -2.85
N LYS A 146 19.75 -12.98 -3.40
CA LYS A 146 20.20 -14.02 -4.35
C LYS A 146 20.41 -15.37 -3.65
N GLY A 147 19.68 -16.40 -4.06
CA GLY A 147 19.85 -17.78 -3.56
C GLY A 147 18.58 -18.47 -3.06
N VAL A 148 17.43 -17.80 -3.10
CA VAL A 148 16.13 -18.44 -2.92
C VAL A 148 15.64 -18.86 -4.30
N GLN A 149 15.47 -20.17 -4.54
CA GLN A 149 14.74 -20.65 -5.73
C GLN A 149 13.34 -20.04 -5.68
N ALA A 150 12.93 -19.44 -6.79
CA ALA A 150 11.60 -18.85 -6.94
C ALA A 150 10.52 -19.90 -6.64
N PRO A 151 9.61 -19.66 -5.69
CA PRO A 151 8.28 -20.22 -5.77
C PRO A 151 7.52 -19.47 -6.86
N GLU A 152 6.78 -20.23 -7.66
CA GLU A 152 5.86 -19.74 -8.66
C GLU A 152 4.83 -18.79 -8.03
N THR A 153 4.48 -17.72 -8.75
CA THR A 153 3.38 -16.78 -8.48
C THR A 153 3.46 -15.99 -7.16
N LEU A 154 3.54 -14.66 -7.25
CA LEU A 154 3.14 -13.76 -6.16
C LEU A 154 1.65 -13.96 -5.87
N THR A 155 1.31 -14.98 -5.10
CA THR A 155 0.21 -14.90 -4.17
C THR A 155 0.70 -14.02 -3.03
N MET A 156 0.01 -12.90 -2.80
CA MET A 156 0.04 -12.23 -1.51
C MET A 156 -0.55 -13.22 -0.49
N GLU A 157 0.27 -14.14 0.01
CA GLU A 157 -0.03 -14.88 1.23
C GLU A 157 0.79 -14.22 2.34
N GLU A 158 0.09 -13.38 3.10
CA GLU A 158 0.53 -12.82 4.37
C GLU A 158 0.69 -13.96 5.37
N GLU A 159 1.89 -14.51 5.51
CA GLU A 159 2.32 -15.09 6.78
C GLU A 159 2.73 -13.94 7.70
N ASP A 160 1.72 -13.25 8.22
CA ASP A 160 1.79 -12.28 9.30
C ASP A 160 1.04 -12.91 10.48
N ASP A 161 1.50 -12.70 11.72
CA ASP A 161 0.92 -13.21 13.00
C ASP A 161 -0.56 -12.75 13.24
N SER A 162 -1.15 -12.14 12.22
CA SER A 162 -2.54 -11.75 11.94
C SER A 162 -3.52 -12.93 11.78
N ASP A 163 -3.09 -14.18 11.95
CA ASP A 163 -3.96 -15.37 11.84
C ASP A 163 -5.18 -15.37 12.79
N GLU A 164 -5.23 -14.45 13.76
CA GLU A 164 -6.32 -14.30 14.73
C GLU A 164 -7.17 -13.03 14.54
N LEU A 165 -6.95 -12.24 13.48
CA LEU A 165 -7.71 -11.00 13.27
C LEU A 165 -9.10 -11.27 12.65
N PRO A 166 -10.16 -10.60 13.13
CA PRO A 166 -11.52 -10.78 12.63
C PRO A 166 -11.69 -10.56 11.11
N SER A 167 -10.96 -9.61 10.52
CA SER A 167 -11.00 -9.35 9.07
C SER A 167 -10.50 -10.55 8.27
N LYS A 168 -9.41 -11.20 8.71
CA LYS A 168 -8.85 -12.41 8.09
C LYS A 168 -9.83 -13.58 8.16
N GLU A 169 -10.49 -13.77 9.30
CA GLU A 169 -11.54 -14.78 9.45
C GLU A 169 -12.69 -14.57 8.45
N ARG A 170 -13.06 -13.32 8.16
CA ARG A 170 -14.10 -13.01 7.16
C ARG A 170 -13.64 -13.31 5.73
N TYR A 171 -12.39 -12.96 5.37
CA TYR A 171 -11.83 -13.32 4.07
C TYR A 171 -11.77 -14.84 3.85
N ASP A 172 -11.32 -15.57 4.87
CA ASP A 172 -11.33 -17.03 4.91
C ASP A 172 -12.72 -17.62 4.67
N ASN A 173 -13.76 -17.03 5.28
CA ASN A 173 -15.14 -17.44 5.07
C ASN A 173 -15.62 -17.18 3.63
N PHE A 174 -15.19 -16.08 3.01
CA PHE A 174 -15.48 -15.81 1.59
C PHE A 174 -14.79 -16.83 0.68
N ASP A 175 -13.51 -17.14 0.91
CA ASP A 175 -12.74 -18.08 0.08
C ASP A 175 -13.24 -19.53 0.22
N ARG A 176 -13.61 -19.96 1.43
CA ARG A 176 -14.24 -21.28 1.66
C ARG A 176 -15.69 -21.34 1.17
N GLY A 177 -16.32 -20.19 0.96
CA GLY A 177 -17.75 -20.10 0.68
C GLY A 177 -18.55 -20.66 1.85
N ALA A 178 -18.23 -20.23 3.07
CA ALA A 178 -18.80 -20.75 4.31
C ALA A 178 -20.33 -20.79 4.23
N GLY A 179 -20.87 -22.01 4.23
CA GLY A 179 -22.30 -22.27 4.23
C GLY A 179 -22.90 -21.99 5.60
N SER A 180 -24.07 -21.35 5.64
CA SER A 180 -24.94 -21.56 6.81
C SER A 180 -25.38 -23.03 6.80
N THR A 181 -25.29 -23.71 7.93
CA THR A 181 -25.88 -25.05 8.12
C THR A 181 -27.40 -25.06 8.00
N THR A 182 -28.03 -23.88 7.91
CA THR A 182 -29.44 -23.72 7.64
C THR A 182 -29.64 -23.29 6.18
N GLY A 183 -30.16 -24.22 5.37
CA GLY A 183 -30.60 -23.93 4.00
C GLY A 183 -31.71 -22.87 4.01
N GLY A 184 -31.32 -21.62 3.80
CA GLY A 184 -32.19 -20.45 3.69
C GLY A 184 -32.31 -19.93 2.25
N GLY A 185 -33.26 -19.01 2.02
CA GLY A 185 -33.77 -18.60 0.71
C GLY A 185 -32.73 -18.28 -0.39
N ILE A 186 -31.64 -17.55 -0.09
CA ILE A 186 -30.61 -17.21 -1.09
C ILE A 186 -29.72 -18.40 -1.46
N TRP A 187 -29.39 -19.28 -0.51
CA TRP A 187 -28.60 -20.49 -0.81
C TRP A 187 -29.32 -21.37 -1.84
N ASN A 188 -30.66 -21.42 -1.80
CA ASN A 188 -31.45 -22.16 -2.80
C ASN A 188 -31.36 -21.55 -4.21
N LYS A 189 -30.96 -20.28 -4.33
CA LYS A 189 -30.73 -19.57 -5.59
C LYS A 189 -29.26 -19.60 -6.04
N GLU A 190 -28.34 -20.22 -5.29
CA GLU A 190 -26.90 -20.24 -5.60
C GLU A 190 -26.65 -20.68 -7.06
N THR A 191 -27.28 -21.77 -7.49
CA THR A 191 -27.08 -22.29 -8.86
C THR A 191 -27.57 -21.29 -9.93
N GLU A 192 -28.68 -20.61 -9.68
CA GLU A 192 -29.23 -19.60 -10.60
C GLU A 192 -28.36 -18.34 -10.65
N ILE A 193 -27.95 -17.83 -9.49
CA ILE A 193 -27.07 -16.66 -9.36
C ILE A 193 -25.74 -16.94 -10.06
N ARG A 194 -25.17 -18.13 -9.82
CA ARG A 194 -23.93 -18.55 -10.46
C ARG A 194 -24.07 -18.60 -11.98
N ALA A 195 -25.12 -19.24 -12.50
CA ALA A 195 -25.33 -19.35 -13.94
C ALA A 195 -25.51 -17.96 -14.59
N HIS A 196 -26.23 -17.06 -13.93
CA HIS A 196 -26.39 -15.67 -14.38
C HIS A 196 -25.06 -14.93 -14.40
N LEU A 197 -24.27 -15.05 -13.33
CA LEU A 197 -22.96 -14.45 -13.21
C LEU A 197 -21.98 -14.99 -14.27
N GLU A 198 -21.97 -16.30 -14.53
CA GLU A 198 -21.15 -16.93 -15.57
C GLU A 198 -21.51 -16.46 -16.99
N ASN A 199 -22.79 -16.12 -17.21
CA ASN A 199 -23.26 -15.55 -18.47
C ASN A 199 -22.82 -14.10 -18.64
N GLU A 200 -22.99 -13.26 -17.62
CA GLU A 200 -22.52 -11.85 -17.63
C GLU A 200 -21.01 -11.74 -17.76
N LEU A 201 -20.28 -12.73 -17.21
CA LEU A 201 -18.84 -12.80 -17.27
C LEU A 201 -18.28 -13.54 -18.50
N ASN A 202 -19.09 -13.83 -19.52
CA ASN A 202 -18.69 -14.65 -20.67
C ASN A 202 -17.47 -14.12 -21.45
N LYS A 203 -17.19 -12.82 -21.42
CA LYS A 203 -16.04 -12.17 -22.05
C LYS A 203 -14.82 -12.05 -21.13
N TYR A 204 -14.94 -12.45 -19.87
CA TYR A 204 -13.92 -12.30 -18.84
C TYR A 204 -13.52 -13.67 -18.29
N ASP A 205 -12.95 -14.53 -19.13
CA ASP A 205 -12.67 -15.94 -18.81
C ASP A 205 -11.89 -16.15 -17.50
N ARG A 206 -11.01 -15.23 -17.12
CA ARG A 206 -10.23 -15.30 -15.87
C ARG A 206 -11.13 -15.13 -14.65
N ILE A 207 -11.91 -14.04 -14.58
CA ILE A 207 -12.82 -13.80 -13.44
C ILE A 207 -14.03 -14.73 -13.46
N LYS A 208 -14.49 -15.18 -14.63
CA LYS A 208 -15.56 -16.16 -14.78
C LYS A 208 -15.27 -17.47 -14.03
N LYS A 209 -14.01 -17.92 -13.99
CA LYS A 209 -13.61 -19.12 -13.22
C LYS A 209 -13.90 -18.99 -11.73
N HIS A 210 -14.00 -17.76 -11.21
CA HIS A 210 -14.31 -17.47 -9.82
C HIS A 210 -15.81 -17.31 -9.55
N ALA A 211 -16.69 -17.43 -10.55
CA ALA A 211 -18.13 -17.20 -10.39
C ALA A 211 -18.74 -18.02 -9.25
N GLY A 212 -18.38 -19.30 -9.11
CA GLY A 212 -18.85 -20.14 -8.00
C GLY A 212 -18.43 -19.60 -6.62
N ASN A 213 -17.18 -19.18 -6.45
CA ASN A 213 -16.70 -18.62 -5.18
C ASN A 213 -17.36 -17.28 -4.88
N ILE A 214 -17.49 -16.42 -5.89
CA ILE A 214 -18.16 -15.11 -5.78
C ILE A 214 -19.62 -15.31 -5.34
N THR A 215 -20.33 -16.27 -5.94
CA THR A 215 -21.71 -16.57 -5.55
C THR A 215 -21.80 -17.06 -4.12
N LYS A 216 -20.92 -17.96 -3.66
CA LYS A 216 -20.94 -18.45 -2.28
C LYS A 216 -20.61 -17.36 -1.26
N ALA A 217 -19.60 -16.53 -1.53
CA ALA A 217 -19.27 -15.38 -0.69
C ALA A 217 -20.45 -14.40 -0.62
N TRP A 218 -21.13 -14.17 -1.74
CA TRP A 218 -22.34 -13.35 -1.78
C TRP A 218 -23.49 -13.95 -0.96
N CYS A 219 -23.71 -15.27 -1.04
CA CYS A 219 -24.67 -15.97 -0.18
C CYS A 219 -24.31 -15.76 1.30
N TYR A 220 -23.04 -15.89 1.68
CA TYR A 220 -22.60 -15.69 3.06
C TYR A 220 -22.92 -14.27 3.57
N VAL A 221 -22.55 -13.23 2.81
CA VAL A 221 -22.81 -11.82 3.16
C VAL A 221 -24.31 -11.54 3.30
N THR A 222 -25.13 -12.05 2.39
CA THR A 222 -26.57 -11.77 2.36
C THR A 222 -27.37 -12.51 3.43
N ASN A 223 -26.89 -13.65 3.93
CA ASN A 223 -27.51 -14.30 5.10
C ASN A 223 -27.22 -13.56 6.41
N GLY A 224 -26.16 -12.77 6.47
CA GLY A 224 -25.87 -11.86 7.59
C GLY A 224 -26.68 -10.56 7.56
N ALA A 225 -27.59 -10.38 6.59
CA ALA A 225 -28.39 -9.18 6.45
C ALA A 225 -29.39 -9.01 7.60
N ASN A 226 -29.41 -7.82 8.20
CA ASN A 226 -30.34 -7.49 9.29
C ASN A 226 -31.77 -7.32 8.75
N GLU A 227 -32.76 -7.76 9.51
CA GLU A 227 -34.16 -7.39 9.27
C GLU A 227 -34.39 -6.00 9.89
N GLU A 228 -34.62 -4.97 9.06
CA GLU A 228 -35.07 -3.67 9.57
C GLU A 228 -36.45 -3.81 10.25
N GLY A 229 -36.60 -3.07 11.35
CA GLY A 229 -37.64 -3.23 12.36
C GLY A 229 -39.10 -2.96 11.95
N ASP A 230 -39.95 -3.22 12.93
CA ASP A 230 -41.40 -3.39 12.90
C ASP A 230 -42.17 -2.08 12.64
N TYR A 231 -42.14 -1.57 11.40
CA TYR A 231 -43.08 -0.55 10.94
C TYR A 231 -44.08 -1.14 9.95
N ALA A 232 -45.32 -1.26 10.42
CA ALA A 232 -46.44 -1.82 9.68
C ALA A 232 -46.68 -1.05 8.37
N GLY A 233 -46.38 -1.66 7.22
CA GLY A 233 -46.94 -1.27 5.93
C GLY A 233 -46.03 -1.29 4.71
N GLU A 234 -44.70 -1.35 4.85
CA GLU A 234 -43.79 -1.37 3.70
C GLU A 234 -43.24 -2.76 3.37
N VAL A 235 -42.97 -3.02 2.08
CA VAL A 235 -42.32 -4.26 1.60
C VAL A 235 -40.95 -4.37 2.27
N ARG A 236 -40.82 -5.30 3.22
CA ARG A 236 -39.60 -5.60 3.98
C ARG A 236 -38.45 -5.91 3.02
N ARG A 237 -37.49 -5.00 2.89
CA ARG A 237 -36.21 -5.28 2.22
C ARG A 237 -35.14 -5.45 3.28
N LYS A 238 -34.40 -6.56 3.23
CA LYS A 238 -33.25 -6.80 4.10
C LYS A 238 -32.09 -5.91 3.65
N GLU A 239 -31.42 -5.24 4.57
CA GLU A 239 -30.26 -4.40 4.24
C GLU A 239 -28.97 -5.22 4.30
N VAL A 240 -28.21 -5.18 3.21
CA VAL A 240 -26.90 -5.81 3.05
C VAL A 240 -25.86 -4.69 3.02
N SER A 241 -25.46 -4.22 4.18
CA SER A 241 -24.52 -3.13 4.38
C SER A 241 -23.66 -3.37 5.64
N GLY A 242 -22.70 -2.49 5.88
CA GLY A 242 -21.81 -2.54 7.04
C GLY A 242 -20.51 -3.31 6.81
N PRO A 243 -19.70 -3.53 7.86
CA PRO A 243 -18.31 -3.95 7.73
C PRO A 243 -18.10 -5.24 6.95
N VAL A 244 -19.00 -6.23 7.09
CA VAL A 244 -18.90 -7.51 6.36
C VAL A 244 -19.15 -7.31 4.85
N TYR A 245 -20.05 -6.40 4.48
CA TYR A 245 -20.29 -6.05 3.09
C TYR A 245 -19.11 -5.27 2.49
N ASP A 246 -18.50 -4.37 3.27
CA ASP A 246 -17.32 -3.62 2.85
C ASP A 246 -16.12 -4.56 2.63
N LEU A 247 -15.89 -5.52 3.54
CA LEU A 247 -14.88 -6.56 3.37
C LEU A 247 -15.16 -7.43 2.14
N PHE A 248 -16.42 -7.75 1.83
CA PHE A 248 -16.77 -8.46 0.60
C PHE A 248 -16.42 -7.64 -0.65
N TYR A 249 -16.66 -6.33 -0.63
CA TYR A 249 -16.27 -5.43 -1.71
C TYR A 249 -14.75 -5.49 -1.96
N PHE A 250 -13.94 -5.42 -0.90
CA PHE A 250 -12.49 -5.50 -1.04
C PHE A 250 -12.00 -6.90 -1.45
N TRP A 251 -12.59 -7.97 -0.91
CA TRP A 251 -12.29 -9.33 -1.33
C TRP A 251 -12.58 -9.56 -2.81
N LEU A 252 -13.77 -9.14 -3.26
CA LEU A 252 -14.17 -9.26 -4.66
C LEU A 252 -13.25 -8.41 -5.55
N GLY A 253 -12.94 -7.20 -5.11
CA GLY A 253 -12.08 -6.30 -5.84
C GLY A 253 -10.66 -6.86 -6.05
N ASP A 254 -10.08 -7.53 -5.05
CA ASP A 254 -8.80 -8.24 -5.23
C ASP A 254 -8.90 -9.34 -6.29
N LYS A 255 -9.97 -10.15 -6.26
CA LYS A 255 -10.18 -11.18 -7.30
C LYS A 255 -10.29 -10.53 -8.68
N VAL A 256 -10.99 -9.40 -8.80
CA VAL A 256 -11.10 -8.66 -10.07
C VAL A 256 -9.72 -8.16 -10.51
N TRP A 257 -9.03 -7.36 -9.69
CA TRP A 257 -7.70 -6.82 -10.01
C TRP A 257 -6.70 -7.90 -10.43
N ASN A 258 -6.68 -9.05 -9.75
CA ASN A 258 -5.78 -10.16 -10.05
C ASN A 258 -6.16 -10.94 -11.32
N ASN A 259 -7.37 -10.75 -11.83
CA ASN A 259 -7.90 -11.46 -13.00
C ASN A 259 -8.29 -10.55 -14.17
N LEU A 260 -7.99 -9.25 -14.10
CA LEU A 260 -8.25 -8.35 -15.21
C LEU A 260 -7.41 -8.73 -16.45
N GLY A 261 -8.04 -8.59 -17.61
CA GLY A 261 -7.36 -8.61 -18.90
C GLY A 261 -6.82 -7.22 -19.22
N ARG A 262 -5.94 -7.11 -20.23
CA ARG A 262 -5.35 -5.82 -20.64
C ARG A 262 -6.38 -4.77 -21.08
N ASP A 263 -7.50 -5.22 -21.63
CA ASP A 263 -8.51 -4.35 -22.24
C ASP A 263 -9.72 -4.06 -21.33
N ASN A 264 -9.72 -4.58 -20.09
CA ASN A 264 -10.85 -4.50 -19.18
C ASN A 264 -10.54 -3.56 -18.02
N THR A 265 -11.50 -2.74 -17.63
CA THR A 265 -11.37 -1.86 -16.46
C THR A 265 -11.96 -2.51 -15.21
N PHE A 266 -11.41 -2.16 -14.05
CA PHE A 266 -11.97 -2.58 -12.75
C PHE A 266 -13.45 -2.17 -12.62
N SER A 267 -13.75 -0.90 -12.94
CA SER A 267 -15.12 -0.37 -12.88
C SER A 267 -16.11 -1.21 -13.67
N GLU A 268 -15.76 -1.58 -14.91
CA GLU A 268 -16.64 -2.34 -15.80
C GLU A 268 -16.93 -3.74 -15.26
N VAL A 269 -15.88 -4.47 -14.84
CA VAL A 269 -16.03 -5.85 -14.37
C VAL A 269 -16.76 -5.89 -13.04
N THR A 270 -16.38 -5.01 -12.10
CA THR A 270 -17.01 -4.94 -10.77
C THR A 270 -18.49 -4.54 -10.88
N ASP A 271 -18.84 -3.54 -11.70
CA ASP A 271 -20.24 -3.14 -11.91
C ASP A 271 -21.08 -4.30 -12.49
N LYS A 272 -20.56 -5.04 -13.47
CA LYS A 272 -21.25 -6.21 -14.03
C LYS A 272 -21.51 -7.30 -12.99
N ILE A 273 -20.51 -7.61 -12.16
CA ILE A 273 -20.65 -8.60 -11.10
C ILE A 273 -21.74 -8.15 -10.12
N TYR A 274 -21.66 -6.91 -9.60
CA TYR A 274 -22.65 -6.42 -8.66
C TYR A 274 -24.05 -6.32 -9.25
N ARG A 275 -24.21 -5.96 -10.54
CA ARG A 275 -25.51 -6.00 -11.22
C ARG A 275 -26.05 -7.41 -11.28
N ALA A 276 -25.25 -8.39 -11.72
CA ALA A 276 -25.68 -9.78 -11.78
C ALA A 276 -26.08 -10.34 -10.40
N LEU A 277 -25.30 -10.04 -9.36
CA LEU A 277 -25.59 -10.44 -7.98
C LEU A 277 -26.87 -9.78 -7.44
N LYS A 278 -27.10 -8.50 -7.76
CA LYS A 278 -28.27 -7.74 -7.33
C LYS A 278 -29.52 -8.18 -8.07
N GLU A 279 -29.48 -8.33 -9.40
CA GLU A 279 -30.63 -8.61 -10.28
C GLU A 279 -31.46 -9.81 -9.83
N LYS A 280 -30.80 -10.86 -9.34
CA LYS A 280 -31.45 -12.07 -8.83
C LYS A 280 -32.02 -11.95 -7.41
N LEU A 281 -31.76 -10.82 -6.74
CA LEU A 281 -32.16 -10.49 -5.37
C LEU A 281 -33.04 -9.23 -5.24
N LEU A 282 -33.27 -8.49 -6.34
CA LEU A 282 -33.78 -7.10 -6.34
C LEU A 282 -35.13 -6.86 -5.64
N SER A 283 -35.96 -7.88 -5.41
CA SER A 283 -37.22 -7.71 -4.67
C SER A 283 -37.06 -7.72 -3.15
N GLU A 284 -35.97 -8.29 -2.62
CA GLU A 284 -35.83 -8.64 -1.20
C GLU A 284 -34.70 -7.89 -0.48
N TYR A 285 -33.73 -7.30 -1.19
CA TYR A 285 -32.51 -6.74 -0.56
C TYR A 285 -32.15 -5.32 -1.06
N ARG A 286 -31.63 -4.48 -0.16
CA ARG A 286 -30.90 -3.23 -0.48
C ARG A 286 -29.43 -3.43 -0.17
N CYS A 287 -28.53 -3.06 -1.06
CA CYS A 287 -27.09 -3.25 -0.86
C CYS A 287 -26.38 -1.91 -0.63
N GLY A 288 -25.31 -1.94 0.15
CA GLY A 288 -24.45 -0.79 0.40
C GLY A 288 -23.78 -0.23 -0.86
N THR A 289 -23.14 0.93 -0.68
CA THR A 289 -22.40 1.63 -1.74
C THR A 289 -21.24 0.78 -2.24
N ILE A 290 -20.98 0.84 -3.55
CA ILE A 290 -19.79 0.27 -4.17
C ILE A 290 -19.01 1.41 -4.83
N TYR A 291 -17.68 1.30 -4.81
CA TYR A 291 -16.81 2.29 -5.43
C TYR A 291 -16.27 1.71 -6.73
N THR A 292 -16.76 2.18 -7.87
CA THR A 292 -16.31 1.67 -9.18
C THR A 292 -15.25 2.55 -9.81
N ASP A 293 -15.26 3.86 -9.51
CA ASP A 293 -14.26 4.82 -9.94
C ASP A 293 -13.17 4.97 -8.88
N ILE A 294 -12.19 4.08 -8.96
CA ILE A 294 -11.12 3.96 -7.95
C ILE A 294 -9.84 3.44 -8.60
N THR A 295 -8.71 4.05 -8.26
CA THR A 295 -7.40 3.53 -8.67
C THR A 295 -7.03 2.31 -7.83
N GLN A 296 -6.17 1.44 -8.37
CA GLN A 296 -5.70 0.27 -7.63
C GLN A 296 -4.96 0.67 -6.34
N GLU A 297 -4.30 1.82 -6.33
CA GLU A 297 -3.60 2.33 -5.15
C GLU A 297 -4.57 2.72 -4.04
N TYR A 298 -5.55 3.59 -4.33
CA TYR A 298 -6.56 3.96 -3.32
C TYR A 298 -7.40 2.77 -2.87
N PHE A 299 -7.63 1.80 -3.77
CA PHE A 299 -8.28 0.54 -3.41
C PHE A 299 -7.52 -0.21 -2.32
N LYS A 300 -6.20 -0.38 -2.47
CA LYS A 300 -5.35 -1.05 -1.47
C LYS A 300 -5.33 -0.30 -0.14
N GLN A 301 -5.20 1.02 -0.16
CA GLN A 301 -5.19 1.81 1.06
C GLN A 301 -6.54 1.77 1.79
N MET A 302 -7.65 1.89 1.07
CA MET A 302 -8.98 1.77 1.68
C MET A 302 -9.28 0.38 2.22
N LYS A 303 -8.76 -0.68 1.57
CA LYS A 303 -8.84 -2.05 2.09
C LYS A 303 -8.18 -2.16 3.46
N ILE A 304 -6.97 -1.62 3.64
CA ILE A 304 -6.25 -1.64 4.93
C ILE A 304 -7.09 -0.96 6.02
N LEU A 305 -7.67 0.20 5.71
CA LEU A 305 -8.51 0.93 6.67
C LEU A 305 -9.80 0.18 7.01
N SER A 306 -10.42 -0.48 6.04
CA SER A 306 -11.60 -1.32 6.26
C SER A 306 -11.30 -2.55 7.09
N ASN A 307 -10.15 -3.20 6.88
CA ASN A 307 -9.68 -4.29 7.75
C ASN A 307 -9.51 -3.80 9.19
N TYR A 308 -8.86 -2.65 9.38
CA TYR A 308 -8.63 -2.10 10.72
C TYR A 308 -9.94 -1.78 11.46
N GLN A 309 -10.97 -1.29 10.77
CA GLN A 309 -12.29 -1.08 11.38
C GLN A 309 -12.90 -2.36 11.96
N MET A 310 -12.57 -3.52 11.38
CA MET A 310 -13.01 -4.83 11.88
C MET A 310 -12.09 -5.37 12.98
N ASP A 311 -10.80 -5.03 12.94
CA ASP A 311 -9.76 -5.61 13.79
C ASP A 311 -9.47 -4.78 15.06
N GLU A 312 -9.90 -3.51 15.09
CA GLU A 312 -9.55 -2.55 16.15
C GLU A 312 -9.89 -3.06 17.55
N SER A 313 -11.05 -3.68 17.76
CA SER A 313 -11.41 -4.19 19.09
C SER A 313 -10.47 -5.31 19.54
N THR A 314 -10.15 -6.26 18.65
CA THR A 314 -9.22 -7.36 18.95
C THR A 314 -7.82 -6.85 19.27
N ILE A 315 -7.36 -5.84 18.53
CA ILE A 315 -6.03 -5.24 18.73
C ILE A 315 -5.97 -4.43 20.03
N THR A 316 -7.04 -3.69 20.35
CA THR A 316 -7.06 -2.80 21.54
C THR A 316 -7.28 -3.56 22.85
N GLU A 317 -7.92 -4.73 22.79
CA GLU A 317 -8.18 -5.60 23.94
C GLU A 317 -7.02 -6.56 24.28
N GLU A 318 -5.97 -6.63 23.44
CA GLU A 318 -4.83 -7.51 23.69
C GLU A 318 -4.03 -7.11 24.96
N PRO A 319 -3.61 -8.07 25.82
CA PRO A 319 -2.85 -7.77 27.02
C PRO A 319 -1.54 -7.04 26.70
N LYS A 320 -1.35 -5.87 27.32
CA LYS A 320 -0.14 -5.06 27.17
C LYS A 320 0.94 -5.54 28.14
N GLY A 321 2.20 -5.54 27.69
CA GLY A 321 3.34 -5.70 28.59
C GLY A 321 3.38 -4.57 29.64
N GLU A 322 3.96 -4.81 30.81
CA GLU A 322 4.12 -3.76 31.84
C GLU A 322 4.83 -2.54 31.25
N GLY A 323 4.10 -1.41 31.16
CA GLY A 323 4.63 -0.13 30.66
C GLY A 323 4.46 0.12 29.16
N GLU A 324 3.86 -0.80 28.40
CA GLU A 324 3.63 -0.61 26.96
C GLU A 324 2.23 -0.05 26.65
N LEU A 325 2.16 0.86 25.67
CA LEU A 325 0.90 1.49 25.24
C LEU A 325 0.16 0.66 24.17
N CYS A 326 0.86 -0.18 23.41
CA CYS A 326 0.34 -1.09 22.39
C CYS A 326 1.12 -2.41 22.43
N SER A 327 0.53 -3.53 22.03
CA SER A 327 1.27 -4.78 21.89
C SER A 327 2.28 -4.66 20.75
N ALA A 328 3.50 -5.17 20.95
CA ALA A 328 4.49 -5.27 19.87
C ALA A 328 4.03 -6.17 18.72
N ARG A 329 3.05 -7.06 18.98
CA ARG A 329 2.50 -8.02 18.01
C ARG A 329 1.90 -7.35 16.77
N TYR A 330 1.19 -6.24 16.95
CA TYR A 330 0.50 -5.55 15.86
C TYR A 330 1.20 -4.26 15.41
N GLU A 331 2.46 -4.02 15.81
CA GLU A 331 3.16 -2.77 15.48
C GLU A 331 3.23 -2.54 13.96
N ASP A 332 3.60 -3.57 13.19
CA ASP A 332 3.71 -3.48 11.74
C ASP A 332 2.35 -3.27 11.06
N TYR A 333 1.31 -3.94 11.55
CA TYR A 333 -0.06 -3.74 11.05
C TYR A 333 -0.55 -2.32 11.30
N LEU A 334 -0.39 -1.80 12.53
CA LEU A 334 -0.78 -0.44 12.90
C LEU A 334 -0.01 0.64 12.13
N GLN A 335 1.26 0.40 11.81
CA GLN A 335 2.04 1.31 10.95
C GLN A 335 1.49 1.34 9.51
N LYS A 336 1.09 0.19 8.95
CA LYS A 336 0.42 0.12 7.63
C LYS A 336 -0.91 0.87 7.66
N VAL A 337 -1.69 0.72 8.73
CA VAL A 337 -2.96 1.44 8.93
C VAL A 337 -2.75 2.95 9.00
N GLN A 338 -1.77 3.42 9.79
CA GLN A 338 -1.44 4.84 9.88
C GLN A 338 -1.06 5.40 8.51
N TYR A 339 -0.24 4.69 7.75
CA TYR A 339 0.17 5.12 6.41
C TYR A 339 -1.01 5.21 5.44
N ALA A 340 -1.87 4.19 5.42
CA ALA A 340 -3.07 4.19 4.59
C ALA A 340 -3.99 5.37 4.94
N TYR A 341 -4.14 5.67 6.23
CA TYR A 341 -4.93 6.82 6.70
C TYR A 341 -4.35 8.14 6.20
N GLU A 342 -3.03 8.33 6.30
CA GLU A 342 -2.34 9.55 5.83
C GLU A 342 -2.55 9.78 4.33
N ILE A 343 -2.46 8.72 3.50
CA ILE A 343 -2.71 8.81 2.05
C ILE A 343 -4.15 9.23 1.76
N ILE A 344 -5.12 8.50 2.32
CA ILE A 344 -6.54 8.76 2.06
C ILE A 344 -6.97 10.13 2.60
N GLN A 345 -6.46 10.54 3.76
CA GLN A 345 -6.73 11.84 4.32
C GLN A 345 -6.24 12.97 3.42
N LYS A 346 -5.00 12.88 2.91
CA LYS A 346 -4.43 13.89 2.00
C LYS A 346 -5.29 14.06 0.75
N GLU A 347 -5.72 12.94 0.15
CA GLU A 347 -6.56 12.94 -1.04
C GLU A 347 -7.94 13.57 -0.78
N CYS A 348 -8.62 13.14 0.28
CA CYS A 348 -9.93 13.66 0.65
C CYS A 348 -9.89 15.16 0.96
N VAL A 349 -8.81 15.66 1.58
CA VAL A 349 -8.61 17.09 1.85
C VAL A 349 -8.37 17.86 0.55
N ALA A 350 -7.60 17.32 -0.39
CA ALA A 350 -7.36 17.94 -1.69
C ALA A 350 -8.66 18.05 -2.51
N HIS A 351 -9.43 16.97 -2.58
CA HIS A 351 -10.74 16.95 -3.25
C HIS A 351 -11.76 17.91 -2.63
N LYS A 352 -11.78 18.02 -1.29
CA LYS A 352 -12.66 18.99 -0.62
C LYS A 352 -12.30 20.44 -0.98
N LYS A 353 -11.02 20.74 -1.22
CA LYS A 353 -10.60 22.08 -1.67
C LYS A 353 -10.96 22.34 -3.14
N SER A 354 -10.91 21.33 -4.01
CA SER A 354 -11.24 21.48 -5.43
C SER A 354 -12.74 21.63 -5.71
N GLN A 355 -13.62 21.19 -4.81
CA GLN A 355 -15.07 21.34 -4.93
C GLN A 355 -15.60 22.69 -4.40
N VAL A 356 -14.74 23.51 -3.78
CA VAL A 356 -15.10 24.81 -3.16
C VAL A 356 -14.66 26.00 -4.05
N VAL A 357 -14.12 25.72 -5.25
CA VAL A 357 -13.69 26.74 -6.24
C VAL A 357 -14.72 26.91 -7.33
#